data_AF-A0AAN8SYU2-F1
#
_entry.id   AF-A0AAN8SYU2-F1
#
_cell.length_a   1.000
_cell.length_b   1.000
_cell.length_c   1.000
_cell.angle_alpha   90.00
_cell.angle_beta   90.00
_cell.angle_gamma   90.00
#
_symmetry.space_group_name_H-M   'P 1'
#
loop_
_entity.id
_entity.type
_entity.pdbx_description
1 polymer ?
#
loop_
_entity_poly.entity_id
_entity_poly.type
_entity_poly.pdbx_seq_one_letter_code
_entity_poly.pdbx_strand_id
1 'polypeptide(L)'
;MQLIKVPDHIIDKMERCERNFYWGTTPTHKRLHLLKWSCITQPKDSGGLGIQDLHTKNKALLASTAWRLFQSPTPFRLRHGLLWRPSRGDRINLFHDPWFTPGVSLRMLIEGPLAERETTLTVANML
;
A
#
# COMPACT_ATOMS: atom_id res chain seq x y z
N MET A 1 -11.67 -1.84 2.52
CA MET A 1 -10.29 -2.16 2.93
C MET A 1 -9.36 -1.66 1.86
N GLN A 2 -8.36 -0.87 2.22
CA GLN A 2 -7.43 -0.29 1.24
C GLN A 2 -6.01 -0.75 1.57
N LEU A 3 -5.38 -1.40 0.60
CA LEU A 3 -4.03 -1.98 0.72
C LEU A 3 -2.96 -1.11 0.07
N ILE A 4 -3.32 -0.33 -0.95
CA ILE A 4 -2.40 0.48 -1.76
C ILE A 4 -2.84 1.94 -1.69
N LYS A 5 -1.90 2.87 -1.57
CA LYS A 5 -2.19 4.30 -1.64
C LYS A 5 -2.77 4.63 -3.02
N VAL A 6 -3.97 5.19 -3.05
CA VAL A 6 -4.54 5.70 -4.30
C VAL A 6 -3.70 6.89 -4.78
N PRO A 7 -3.31 6.95 -6.07
CA PRO A 7 -2.60 8.09 -6.63
C PRO A 7 -3.37 9.40 -6.44
N ASP A 8 -2.65 10.47 -6.12
CA ASP A 8 -3.25 11.75 -5.71
C ASP A 8 -4.15 12.35 -6.83
N HIS A 9 -3.78 12.18 -8.11
CA HIS A 9 -4.58 12.65 -9.24
C HIS A 9 -5.98 12.01 -9.36
N ILE A 10 -6.13 10.75 -8.91
CA ILE A 10 -7.43 10.06 -8.90
C ILE A 10 -8.31 10.66 -7.80
N ILE A 11 -7.71 10.92 -6.63
CA ILE A 11 -8.38 11.55 -5.49
C ILE A 11 -8.86 12.94 -5.89
N ASP A 12 -8.01 13.73 -6.54
CA ASP A 12 -8.37 15.07 -7.01
C ASP A 12 -9.52 15.04 -8.02
N LYS A 13 -9.57 14.01 -8.88
CA LYS A 13 -10.69 13.81 -9.82
C LYS A 13 -11.99 13.47 -9.08
N MET A 14 -11.93 12.64 -8.05
CA MET A 14 -13.09 12.30 -7.21
C MET A 14 -13.57 13.53 -6.43
N GLU A 15 -12.66 14.27 -5.80
CA GLU A 15 -12.98 15.48 -5.04
C GLU A 15 -13.59 16.56 -5.95
N ARG A 16 -13.14 16.65 -7.21
CA ARG A 16 -13.76 17.52 -8.21
C ARG A 16 -15.21 17.09 -8.50
N CYS A 17 -15.50 15.80 -8.61
CA CYS A 17 -16.86 15.31 -8.80
C CYS A 17 -17.75 15.63 -7.58
N GLU A 18 -17.26 15.41 -6.36
CA GLU A 18 -17.98 15.75 -5.13
C GLU A 18 -18.26 17.25 -5.03
N ARG A 19 -17.27 18.08 -5.33
CA ARG A 19 -17.39 19.54 -5.35
C ARG A 19 -18.39 20.01 -6.39
N ASN A 20 -18.35 19.43 -7.60
CA ASN A 20 -19.28 19.76 -8.66
C ASN A 20 -20.72 19.36 -8.30
N PHE A 21 -20.89 18.18 -7.68
CA PHE A 21 -22.18 17.75 -7.15
C PHE A 21 -22.69 18.71 -6.08
N TYR A 22 -21.85 19.08 -5.11
CA TYR A 22 -22.23 19.93 -4.00
C TYR A 22 -22.63 21.34 -4.44
N TRP A 23 -21.87 21.96 -5.34
CA TRP A 23 -22.18 23.29 -5.85
C TRP A 23 -23.17 23.30 -7.02
N GLY A 24 -23.54 22.13 -7.54
CA GLY A 24 -24.39 22.00 -8.72
C GLY A 24 -23.74 22.54 -10.01
N THR A 25 -22.42 22.48 -10.09
CA THR A 25 -21.67 22.88 -11.30
C THR A 25 -21.75 21.76 -12.33
N THR A 26 -22.33 22.06 -13.50
CA THR A 26 -22.36 21.17 -14.66
C THR A 26 -21.32 21.60 -15.69
N PRO A 27 -20.97 20.75 -16.67
CA PRO A 27 -20.03 21.11 -17.74
C PRO A 27 -20.48 22.36 -18.52
N THR A 28 -21.80 22.57 -18.60
CA THR A 28 -22.45 23.68 -19.31
C THR A 28 -22.67 24.90 -18.43
N HIS A 29 -22.94 24.72 -17.13
CA HIS A 29 -23.19 25.82 -16.20
C HIS A 29 -22.27 25.75 -14.98
N LYS A 30 -21.34 26.70 -14.91
CA LYS A 30 -20.48 26.89 -13.74
C LYS A 30 -21.19 27.75 -12.70
N ARG A 31 -21.29 27.26 -11.46
CA ARG A 31 -21.77 28.05 -10.33
C ARG A 31 -20.58 28.59 -9.53
N LEU A 32 -20.75 29.75 -8.93
CA LEU A 32 -19.72 30.37 -8.08
C LEU A 32 -19.53 29.54 -6.81
N HIS A 33 -18.28 29.15 -6.53
CA HIS A 33 -17.93 28.48 -5.29
C HIS A 33 -17.72 29.54 -4.21
N LEU A 34 -18.75 29.75 -3.37
CA LEU A 34 -18.74 30.80 -2.35
C LEU A 34 -17.76 30.52 -1.20
N LEU A 35 -17.42 29.25 -0.99
CA LEU A 35 -16.55 28.81 0.09
C LEU A 35 -15.42 27.94 -0.45
N LYS A 36 -14.23 28.07 0.16
CA LYS A 36 -13.10 27.18 -0.10
C LYS A 36 -13.48 25.76 0.33
N TRP A 37 -13.05 24.78 -0.46
CA TRP A 37 -13.33 23.37 -0.16
C TRP A 37 -12.77 22.94 1.20
N SER A 38 -11.60 23.45 1.58
CA SER A 38 -10.98 23.20 2.89
C SER A 38 -11.80 23.70 4.09
N CYS A 39 -12.70 24.67 3.90
CA CYS A 39 -13.61 25.11 4.97
C CYS A 39 -14.82 24.18 5.08
N ILE A 40 -15.30 23.67 3.95
CA ILE A 40 -16.43 22.72 3.89
C ILE A 40 -16.05 21.39 4.52
N THR A 41 -14.81 20.94 4.32
CA THR A 41 -14.35 19.64 4.80
C THR A 41 -14.01 19.58 6.29
N GLN A 42 -14.17 20.69 7.01
CA GLN A 42 -13.97 20.72 8.46
C GLN A 42 -15.10 19.98 9.20
N PRO A 43 -14.84 19.53 10.45
CA PRO A 43 -15.88 19.01 11.33
C PRO A 43 -17.01 20.02 11.53
N LYS A 44 -18.22 19.52 11.79
CA LYS A 44 -19.39 20.38 12.08
C LYS A 44 -19.15 21.31 13.26
N ASP A 45 -18.44 20.82 14.28
CA ASP A 45 -18.08 21.59 15.48
C ASP A 45 -17.13 22.77 15.18
N SER A 46 -16.40 22.70 14.07
CA SER A 46 -15.51 23.78 13.60
C SER A 46 -16.15 24.65 12.51
N GLY A 47 -17.44 24.51 12.25
CA GLY A 47 -18.16 25.31 11.25
C GLY A 47 -18.10 24.76 9.81
N GLY A 48 -17.59 23.54 9.62
CA GLY A 48 -17.66 22.82 8.34
C GLY A 48 -18.94 22.00 8.18
N LEU A 49 -19.06 21.28 7.07
CA LEU A 49 -20.20 20.38 6.80
C LEU A 49 -19.98 18.95 7.31
N GLY A 50 -18.77 18.64 7.80
CA GLY A 50 -18.39 17.28 8.18
C GLY A 50 -18.13 16.36 6.98
N ILE A 51 -17.95 16.92 5.78
CA ILE A 51 -17.48 16.17 4.61
C ILE A 51 -16.00 15.88 4.82
N GLN A 52 -15.60 14.61 4.87
CA GLN A 52 -14.21 14.29 5.15
C GLN A 52 -13.33 14.52 3.93
N ASP A 53 -12.19 15.18 4.11
CA ASP A 53 -11.16 15.29 3.06
C ASP A 53 -10.70 13.90 2.61
N LEU A 54 -10.79 13.63 1.31
CA LEU A 54 -10.47 12.34 0.71
C LEU A 54 -8.98 12.00 0.84
N HIS A 55 -8.10 13.01 0.80
CA HIS A 55 -6.66 12.81 1.01
C HIS A 55 -6.37 12.31 2.42
N THR A 56 -6.99 12.94 3.42
CA THR A 56 -6.90 12.52 4.81
C THR A 56 -7.53 11.15 5.03
N LYS A 57 -8.69 10.88 4.41
CA LYS A 57 -9.37 9.58 4.48
C LYS A 57 -8.53 8.45 3.89
N ASN A 58 -7.89 8.68 2.73
CA ASN A 58 -6.96 7.75 2.08
C ASN A 58 -5.82 7.35 3.04
N LYS A 59 -5.19 8.33 3.70
CA LYS A 59 -4.13 8.08 4.69
C LYS A 59 -4.63 7.32 5.91
N ALA A 60 -5.79 7.70 6.45
CA ALA A 60 -6.39 7.05 7.61
C ALA A 60 -6.76 5.58 7.33
N LEU A 61 -7.29 5.29 6.13
CA LEU A 61 -7.60 3.92 5.72
C LEU A 61 -6.35 3.06 5.60
N LEU A 62 -5.26 3.58 5.04
CA LEU A 62 -3.98 2.88 5.00
C LEU A 62 -3.44 2.59 6.40
N ALA A 63 -3.47 3.59 7.29
CA ALA A 63 -3.04 3.43 8.68
C ALA A 63 -3.88 2.38 9.41
N SER A 64 -5.21 2.39 9.20
CA SER A 64 -6.12 1.41 9.79
C SER A 64 -5.85 -0.02 9.30
N THR A 65 -5.50 -0.18 8.03
CA THR A 65 -5.10 -1.48 7.48
C THR A 65 -3.75 -1.92 8.07
N ALA A 66 -2.76 -1.02 8.11
CA ALA A 66 -1.44 -1.30 8.70
C ALA A 66 -1.53 -1.68 10.18
N TRP A 67 -2.38 -1.00 10.95
CA TRP A 67 -2.63 -1.29 12.35
C TRP A 67 -3.23 -2.69 12.55
N ARG A 68 -4.18 -3.10 11.71
CA ARG A 68 -4.78 -4.44 11.77
C ARG A 68 -3.77 -5.54 11.41
N LEU A 69 -2.92 -5.29 10.42
CA LEU A 69 -1.82 -6.20 10.09
C LEU A 69 -0.83 -6.36 11.25
N PHE A 70 -0.60 -5.29 12.02
CA PHE A 70 0.23 -5.34 13.21
C PHE A 70 -0.39 -6.17 14.34
N GLN A 71 -1.71 -6.15 14.47
CA GLN A 71 -2.44 -6.82 15.57
C GLN A 71 -2.80 -8.28 15.28
N SER A 72 -2.83 -8.74 14.03
CA SER A 72 -3.24 -10.10 13.70
C SER A 72 -2.16 -11.13 14.04
N PRO A 73 -2.46 -12.20 14.81
CA PRO A 73 -1.51 -13.26 15.18
C PRO A 73 -1.42 -14.36 14.11
N THR A 74 -1.40 -13.99 12.83
CA THR A 74 -1.28 -14.95 11.73
C THR A 74 0.19 -15.26 11.41
N PRO A 75 0.52 -16.50 10.97
CA PRO A 75 1.90 -16.93 10.72
C PRO A 75 2.57 -16.21 9.53
N PHE A 76 1.82 -15.43 8.75
CA PHE A 76 2.38 -14.49 7.77
C PHE A 76 2.89 -13.25 8.49
N ARG A 77 4.00 -13.45 9.19
CA ARG A 77 4.94 -12.41 9.57
C ARG A 77 5.36 -11.69 8.28
N LEU A 78 4.68 -10.60 7.94
CA LEU A 78 5.14 -9.60 6.98
C LEU A 78 6.34 -8.83 7.58
N ARG A 79 7.40 -9.54 7.96
CA ARG A 79 8.73 -8.96 8.05
C ARG A 79 9.33 -9.15 6.67
N HIS A 80 9.37 -8.07 5.87
CA HIS A 80 9.86 -7.99 4.49
C HIS A 80 8.84 -8.30 3.37
N GLY A 81 7.77 -7.50 3.32
CA GLY A 81 6.89 -7.38 2.15
C GLY A 81 6.94 -6.00 1.46
N LEU A 82 7.90 -5.14 1.81
CA LEU A 82 8.39 -4.12 0.89
C LEU A 82 9.47 -4.81 0.08
N LEU A 83 9.31 -4.87 -1.26
CA LEU A 83 10.29 -5.28 -2.26
C LEU A 83 11.61 -5.75 -1.63
N TRP A 84 11.82 -7.06 -1.53
CA TRP A 84 13.14 -7.59 -1.28
C TRP A 84 14.02 -7.09 -2.44
N ARG A 85 14.70 -5.96 -2.23
CA ARG A 85 15.90 -5.58 -2.98
C ARG A 85 17.05 -6.08 -2.13
N PRO A 86 17.63 -7.25 -2.44
CA PRO A 86 18.89 -7.64 -1.82
C PRO A 86 19.86 -6.49 -2.08
N SER A 87 20.27 -5.76 -1.04
CA SER A 87 21.21 -4.66 -1.22
C SER A 87 22.61 -5.19 -1.59
N ARG A 88 22.84 -6.49 -1.37
CA ARG A 88 23.97 -7.29 -1.84
C ARG A 88 23.57 -8.76 -1.64
N GLY A 89 23.07 -9.41 -2.70
CA GLY A 89 22.56 -10.78 -2.63
C GLY A 89 23.62 -11.85 -2.38
N ASP A 90 24.89 -11.47 -2.19
CA ASP A 90 26.08 -12.35 -2.08
C ASP A 90 26.06 -13.29 -0.86
N ARG A 91 25.27 -12.97 0.16
CA ARG A 91 25.22 -13.73 1.42
C ARG A 91 23.99 -14.60 1.58
N ILE A 92 23.08 -14.60 0.60
CA ILE A 92 21.81 -15.31 0.71
C ILE A 92 21.81 -16.41 -0.35
N ASN A 93 21.81 -17.64 0.10
CA ASN A 93 21.73 -18.81 -0.76
C ASN A 93 20.27 -19.06 -1.18
N LEU A 94 20.06 -19.25 -2.47
CA LEU A 94 18.71 -19.45 -3.01
C LEU A 94 18.03 -20.70 -2.45
N PHE A 95 18.75 -21.81 -2.30
CA PHE A 95 18.13 -23.10 -1.97
C PHE A 95 18.16 -23.41 -0.48
N HIS A 96 19.19 -22.96 0.23
CA HIS A 96 19.44 -23.36 1.61
C HIS A 96 18.89 -22.38 2.65
N ASP A 97 18.68 -21.11 2.29
CA ASP A 97 18.11 -20.15 3.24
C ASP A 97 16.59 -20.30 3.40
N PRO A 98 16.04 -19.95 4.58
CA PRO A 98 14.61 -20.06 4.85
C PRO A 98 13.81 -18.95 4.16
N TRP A 99 12.94 -19.33 3.22
CA TRP A 99 12.13 -18.38 2.43
C TRP A 99 10.68 -18.24 2.93
N PHE A 100 10.10 -19.32 3.46
CA PHE A 100 8.66 -19.37 3.74
C PHE A 100 8.35 -19.37 5.24
N THR A 101 9.02 -20.23 6.00
CA THR A 101 8.90 -20.35 7.46
C THR A 101 10.26 -20.65 8.08
N PRO A 102 10.46 -20.38 9.39
CA PRO A 102 11.69 -20.77 10.07
C PRO A 102 11.94 -22.26 9.88
N GLY A 103 13.05 -22.60 9.20
CA GLY A 103 13.45 -23.97 8.93
C GLY A 103 12.96 -24.58 7.61
N VAL A 104 12.15 -23.88 6.80
CA VAL A 104 11.75 -24.36 5.47
C VAL A 104 12.49 -23.60 4.38
N SER A 105 13.50 -24.27 3.81
CA SER A 105 14.31 -23.79 2.68
C SER A 105 13.73 -24.26 1.34
N LEU A 106 14.00 -23.53 0.25
CA LEU A 106 13.54 -23.91 -1.10
C LEU A 106 14.02 -25.31 -1.51
N ARG A 107 15.19 -25.75 -1.03
CA ARG A 107 15.72 -27.11 -1.26
C ARG A 107 14.77 -28.22 -0.83
N MET A 108 13.94 -28.00 0.20
CA MET A 108 13.01 -29.00 0.71
C MET A 108 11.74 -29.15 -0.14
N LEU A 109 11.52 -28.24 -1.09
CA LEU A 109 10.31 -28.20 -1.93
C LEU A 109 10.54 -28.72 -3.34
N ILE A 110 11.80 -28.95 -3.73
CA ILE A 110 12.18 -29.46 -5.05
C ILE A 110 12.76 -30.86 -4.91
N GLU A 111 12.25 -31.79 -5.70
CA GLU A 111 12.79 -33.15 -5.79
C GLU A 111 13.85 -33.21 -6.89
N GLY A 112 15.05 -33.68 -6.54
CA GLY A 112 16.18 -33.86 -7.46
C GLY A 112 17.52 -33.39 -6.89
N PRO A 113 18.64 -33.95 -7.39
CA PRO A 113 19.97 -33.46 -7.03
C PRO A 113 20.25 -32.11 -7.69
N LEU A 114 20.58 -31.11 -6.89
CA LEU A 114 21.12 -29.84 -7.39
C LEU A 114 22.54 -30.05 -7.89
N ALA A 115 22.89 -29.42 -9.01
CA ALA A 115 24.28 -29.39 -9.46
C ALA A 115 25.13 -28.55 -8.49
N GLU A 116 26.44 -28.82 -8.41
CA GLU A 116 27.34 -28.14 -7.47
C GLU A 116 27.33 -26.61 -7.65
N ARG A 117 27.26 -26.15 -8.90
CA ARG A 117 27.08 -24.73 -9.27
C ARG A 117 25.77 -24.12 -8.77
N GLU A 118 24.72 -24.93 -8.61
CA GLU A 118 23.40 -24.51 -8.16
C GLU A 118 23.34 -24.44 -6.63
N THR A 119 24.10 -25.29 -5.94
CA THR A 119 24.19 -25.26 -4.48
C THR A 119 24.85 -24.00 -3.93
N THR A 120 25.67 -23.30 -4.73
CA THR A 120 26.30 -22.02 -4.37
C THR A 120 25.58 -20.81 -4.97
N LEU A 121 24.40 -20.99 -5.60
CA LEU A 121 23.65 -19.88 -6.18
C LEU A 121 23.18 -18.94 -5.08
N THR A 122 23.69 -17.71 -5.14
CA THR A 122 23.24 -16.63 -4.29
C THR A 122 22.22 -15.77 -5.03
N VAL A 123 21.40 -15.02 -4.30
CA VAL A 123 20.40 -14.13 -4.90
C VAL A 123 21.05 -13.03 -5.76
N ALA A 124 22.32 -12.68 -5.51
CA ALA A 124 23.07 -11.75 -6.35
C ALA A 124 23.36 -12.30 -7.74
N ASN A 125 23.51 -13.62 -7.89
CA ASN A 125 23.79 -14.24 -9.19
C ASN A 125 22.55 -14.28 -10.12
N MET A 126 21.37 -13.89 -9.62
CA MET A 126 20.12 -13.83 -10.39
C MET A 126 19.74 -12.42 -10.87
N LEU A 127 20.53 -11.40 -10.50
CA LEU A 127 20.36 -10.00 -10.92
C LEU A 127 21.46 -9.63 -11.93
#